data_AF-A0A4U1VL45-F1
#
_entry.id   AF-A0A4U1VL45-F1
#
_cell.length_a   1.000
_cell.length_b   1.000
_cell.length_c   1.000
_cell.angle_alpha   90.00
_cell.angle_beta   90.00
_cell.angle_gamma   90.00
#
_symmetry.space_group_name_H-M   'P 1'
#
loop_
_entity.id
_entity.type
_entity.pdbx_description
1 polymer ?
#
loop_
_entity_poly.entity_id
_entity_poly.type
_entity_poly.pdbx_seq_one_letter_code
_entity_poly.pdbx_strand_id
1 'polypeptide(L)'
;MNNKTFLSLHGIIYAGFAFALFFLPTVMWPMYGVEINDKYAYFLSQHTSIFLGGIAAITWLLRDIETGVSAKKLIQGLVVTNMLGAIITLYAAFTGIFVGFGWSDPAFFLSLSVLSVLQVRKQD
;
A
#
# COMPACT_ATOMS: atom_id res chain seq x y z
N MET A 1 -15.08 9.48 -7.42
CA MET A 1 -14.15 9.22 -8.53
C MET A 1 -14.70 8.04 -9.30
N ASN A 2 -14.51 8.01 -10.62
CA ASN A 2 -14.74 6.79 -11.38
C ASN A 2 -13.66 5.75 -11.06
N ASN A 3 -13.90 4.49 -11.43
CA ASN A 3 -12.97 3.38 -11.17
C ASN A 3 -11.60 3.62 -11.78
N LYS A 4 -11.55 4.17 -13.00
CA LYS A 4 -10.30 4.53 -13.69
C LYS A 4 -9.40 5.40 -12.83
N THR A 5 -9.93 6.50 -12.32
CA THR A 5 -9.13 7.43 -11.52
C THR A 5 -8.72 6.81 -10.19
N PHE A 6 -9.65 6.11 -9.53
CA PHE A 6 -9.38 5.49 -8.23
C PHE A 6 -8.32 4.39 -8.29
N LEU A 7 -8.43 3.49 -9.26
CA LEU A 7 -7.50 2.38 -9.45
C LEU A 7 -6.17 2.83 -10.06
N SER A 8 -6.17 3.84 -10.93
CA SER A 8 -4.90 4.43 -11.43
C SER A 8 -4.11 5.08 -10.30
N LEU A 9 -4.78 5.78 -9.38
CA LEU A 9 -4.15 6.37 -8.21
C LEU A 9 -3.49 5.29 -7.33
N HIS A 10 -4.20 4.22 -7.00
CA HIS A 10 -3.62 3.09 -6.25
C HIS A 10 -2.46 2.46 -7.01
N GLY A 11 -2.61 2.26 -8.32
CA GLY A 11 -1.55 1.71 -9.17
C GLY A 11 -0.27 2.53 -9.11
N ILE A 12 -0.37 3.85 -9.26
CA ILE A 12 0.78 4.76 -9.19
C ILE A 12 1.42 4.74 -7.81
N ILE A 13 0.62 4.79 -6.74
CA ILE A 13 1.16 4.82 -5.38
C ILE A 13 1.90 3.52 -5.06
N TYR A 14 1.29 2.36 -5.29
CA TYR A 14 1.95 1.07 -5.01
C TYR A 14 3.14 0.82 -5.93
N ALA A 15 3.11 1.28 -7.18
CA ALA A 15 4.27 1.24 -8.07
C ALA A 15 5.41 2.10 -7.52
N GLY A 16 5.11 3.30 -7.03
CA GLY A 16 6.08 4.19 -6.38
C GLY A 16 6.75 3.54 -5.19
N PHE A 17 5.97 2.94 -4.28
CA PHE A 17 6.54 2.21 -3.13
C PHE A 17 7.32 0.96 -3.54
N ALA A 18 6.83 0.18 -4.51
CA ALA A 18 7.55 -0.98 -5.03
C ALA A 18 8.92 -0.56 -5.60
N PHE A 19 8.95 0.53 -6.37
CA PHE A 19 10.20 1.05 -6.91
C PHE A 19 11.13 1.55 -5.80
N ALA A 20 10.61 2.34 -4.86
CA ALA A 20 11.40 2.89 -3.76
C ALA A 20 11.98 1.79 -2.86
N LEU A 21 11.22 0.77 -2.49
CA LEU A 21 11.70 -0.33 -1.64
C LEU A 21 12.65 -1.28 -2.38
N PHE A 22 12.54 -1.39 -3.70
CA PHE A 22 13.48 -2.19 -4.49
C PHE A 22 14.83 -1.49 -4.67
N PHE A 23 14.83 -0.20 -5.00
CA PHE A 23 16.06 0.52 -5.36
C PHE A 23 16.67 1.34 -4.21
N LEU A 24 15.85 1.81 -3.28
CA LEU A 24 16.25 2.76 -2.24
C LEU A 24 15.86 2.33 -0.79
N PRO A 25 15.93 1.04 -0.40
CA PRO A 25 15.50 0.61 0.94
C PRO A 25 16.33 1.24 2.07
N THR A 26 17.63 1.49 1.84
CA THR A 26 18.53 2.14 2.81
C THR A 26 18.29 3.63 2.97
N VAL A 27 17.47 4.24 2.10
CA VAL A 27 17.02 5.63 2.25
C VAL A 27 15.61 5.65 2.85
N MET A 28 14.72 4.78 2.35
CA MET A 28 13.32 4.72 2.78
C MET A 28 13.19 4.36 4.26
N TRP A 29 13.73 3.22 4.69
CA TRP A 29 13.50 2.70 6.03
C TRP A 29 14.05 3.57 7.17
N PRO A 30 15.24 4.18 7.05
CA PRO A 30 15.73 5.07 8.10
C PRO A 30 14.85 6.29 8.34
N MET A 31 14.12 6.79 7.32
CA MET A 31 13.13 7.86 7.54
C MET A 31 12.00 7.43 8.48
N TYR A 32 11.67 6.13 8.51
CA TYR A 32 10.63 5.55 9.35
C TYR A 32 11.19 5.11 10.73
N GLY A 33 12.49 5.30 10.97
CA GLY A 33 13.18 4.87 12.18
C GLY A 33 13.70 3.44 12.14
N VAL A 34 13.70 2.79 10.96
CA VAL A 34 14.16 1.41 10.80
C VAL A 34 15.54 1.35 10.16
N GLU A 35 16.43 0.61 10.80
CA GLU A 35 17.79 0.37 10.29
C GLU A 35 17.87 -0.90 9.43
N ILE A 36 18.63 -0.84 8.34
CA ILE A 36 18.94 -1.98 7.48
C ILE A 36 20.34 -2.48 7.86
N ASN A 37 20.38 -3.45 8.77
CA ASN A 37 21.63 -3.88 9.43
C ASN A 37 22.39 -4.99 8.70
N ASP A 38 21.75 -5.70 7.78
CA ASP A 38 22.38 -6.78 7.03
C ASP A 38 21.79 -6.97 5.62
N LYS A 39 22.43 -7.85 4.84
CA LYS A 39 22.03 -8.18 3.47
C LYS A 39 20.66 -8.88 3.37
N TYR A 40 20.21 -9.55 4.42
CA TYR A 40 18.92 -10.24 4.46
C TYR A 40 17.78 -9.25 4.70
N ALA A 41 17.95 -8.29 5.61
CA ALA A 41 17.02 -7.19 5.82
C ALA A 41 16.91 -6.30 4.57
N TYR A 42 18.04 -6.05 3.90
CA TYR A 42 18.06 -5.37 2.61
C TYR A 42 17.25 -6.14 1.56
N PHE A 43 17.54 -7.43 1.36
CA PHE A 43 16.81 -8.26 0.41
C PHE A 43 15.33 -8.39 0.75
N LEU A 44 14.96 -8.54 2.03
CA LEU A 44 13.57 -8.65 2.46
C LEU A 44 12.78 -7.37 2.15
N SER A 45 13.43 -6.20 2.26
CA SER A 45 12.86 -4.92 1.82
C SER A 45 12.58 -4.90 0.33
N GLN A 46 13.54 -5.35 -0.48
CA GLN A 46 13.36 -5.45 -1.93
C GLN A 46 12.28 -6.47 -2.30
N HIS A 47 12.26 -7.61 -1.61
CA HIS A 47 11.32 -8.71 -1.82
C HIS A 47 9.87 -8.27 -1.59
N THR A 48 9.60 -7.38 -0.64
CA THR A 48 8.26 -6.78 -0.42
C THR A 48 7.72 -6.07 -1.66
N SER A 49 8.59 -5.57 -2.53
CA SER A 49 8.22 -4.92 -3.79
C SER A 49 7.46 -5.84 -4.75
N ILE A 50 7.58 -7.17 -4.61
CA ILE A 50 6.81 -8.14 -5.39
C ILE A 50 5.31 -7.95 -5.14
N PHE A 51 4.90 -7.82 -3.88
CA PHE A 51 3.49 -7.70 -3.52
C PHE A 51 2.94 -6.32 -3.90
N LEU A 52 3.71 -5.25 -3.62
CA LEU A 52 3.31 -3.88 -3.98
C LEU A 52 3.24 -3.70 -5.49
N GLY A 53 4.23 -4.19 -6.23
CA GLY A 53 4.25 -4.20 -7.69
C GLY A 53 3.11 -5.04 -8.28
N GLY A 54 2.78 -6.18 -7.66
CA GLY A 54 1.62 -6.99 -8.02
C GLY A 54 0.30 -6.23 -7.87
N ILE A 55 0.08 -5.57 -6.73
CA ILE A 55 -1.12 -4.73 -6.52
C ILE A 55 -1.16 -3.59 -7.52
N ALA A 56 -0.02 -2.95 -7.79
CA ALA A 56 0.09 -1.89 -8.79
C ALA A 56 -0.32 -2.37 -10.18
N ALA A 57 0.17 -3.54 -10.61
CA ALA A 57 -0.18 -4.13 -11.89
C ALA A 57 -1.67 -4.48 -11.97
N ILE A 58 -2.23 -5.14 -10.95
CA ILE A 58 -3.66 -5.52 -10.91
C ILE A 58 -4.54 -4.29 -11.01
N THR A 59 -4.27 -3.26 -10.20
CA THR A 59 -5.06 -2.02 -10.20
C THR A 59 -4.91 -1.24 -11.50
N TRP A 60 -3.72 -1.23 -12.10
CA TRP A 60 -3.49 -0.60 -13.39
C TRP A 60 -4.22 -1.30 -14.54
N LEU A 61 -4.14 -2.63 -14.61
CA LEU A 61 -4.77 -3.44 -15.67
C LEU A 61 -6.29 -3.39 -15.58
N LEU A 62 -6.84 -3.39 -14.37
CA LEU A 62 -8.28 -3.37 -14.13
C LEU A 62 -8.85 -1.97 -13.94
N ARG A 63 -8.08 -0.90 -14.20
CA ARG A 63 -8.54 0.47 -13.93
C ARG A 63 -9.83 0.83 -14.67
N ASP A 64 -10.00 0.33 -15.89
CA ASP A 64 -11.15 0.62 -16.74
C ASP A 64 -12.33 -0.35 -16.48
N ILE A 65 -12.30 -1.09 -15.36
CA ILE A 65 -13.38 -2.01 -14.96
C ILE A 65 -14.71 -1.28 -14.73
N GLU A 66 -15.77 -1.82 -15.33
CA GLU A 66 -17.15 -1.36 -15.13
C GLU A 66 -17.63 -1.61 -13.70
N THR A 67 -18.61 -0.82 -13.26
CA THR A 67 -19.27 -1.00 -11.97
C THR A 67 -20.01 -2.34 -11.93
N GLY A 68 -20.01 -2.97 -10.76
CA GLY A 68 -20.67 -4.25 -10.54
C GLY A 68 -19.91 -5.13 -9.56
N VAL A 69 -20.32 -6.40 -9.47
CA VAL A 69 -19.83 -7.35 -8.46
C VAL A 69 -18.31 -7.52 -8.51
N SER A 70 -17.71 -7.62 -9.71
CA SER A 70 -16.27 -7.79 -9.87
C SER A 70 -15.48 -6.57 -9.39
N ALA A 71 -15.89 -5.36 -9.76
CA ALA A 71 -15.26 -4.13 -9.28
C ALA A 71 -15.42 -3.96 -7.76
N LYS A 72 -16.61 -4.28 -7.24
CA LYS A 72 -16.87 -4.27 -5.80
C LYS A 72 -15.92 -5.21 -5.05
N LYS A 73 -15.71 -6.43 -5.54
CA LYS A 73 -14.81 -7.42 -4.93
C LYS A 73 -13.34 -7.02 -5.02
N LEU A 74 -12.92 -6.48 -6.16
CA LEU A 74 -11.57 -5.94 -6.33
C LEU A 74 -11.28 -4.84 -5.30
N ILE A 75 -12.18 -3.86 -5.18
CA ILE A 75 -12.01 -2.74 -4.24
C ILE A 75 -12.14 -3.22 -2.78
N GLN A 76 -13.00 -4.20 -2.49
CA GLN A 76 -13.02 -4.86 -1.17
C GLN A 76 -11.67 -5.52 -0.84
N GLY A 77 -11.00 -6.12 -1.82
CA GLY A 77 -9.63 -6.62 -1.67
C GLY A 77 -8.67 -5.50 -1.24
N LEU A 78 -8.73 -4.34 -1.89
CA LEU A 78 -7.93 -3.16 -1.51
C LEU A 78 -8.25 -2.66 -0.08
N VAL A 79 -9.52 -2.69 0.34
CA VAL A 79 -9.89 -2.37 1.74
C VAL A 79 -9.17 -3.31 2.70
N VAL A 80 -9.25 -4.63 2.47
CA VAL A 80 -8.63 -5.62 3.34
C VAL A 80 -7.11 -5.45 3.39
N THR A 81 -6.46 -5.31 2.23
CA THR A 81 -5.01 -5.08 2.14
C THR A 81 -4.59 -3.83 2.88
N ASN A 82 -5.29 -2.70 2.70
CA ASN A 82 -4.95 -1.46 3.38
C ASN A 82 -5.22 -1.51 4.89
N MET A 83 -6.29 -2.19 5.33
CA MET A 83 -6.53 -2.40 6.76
C MET A 83 -5.44 -3.26 7.41
N LEU A 84 -4.98 -4.31 6.73
CA LEU A 84 -3.85 -5.12 7.21
C LEU A 84 -2.58 -4.28 7.30
N GLY A 85 -2.29 -3.45 6.29
CA GLY A 85 -1.20 -2.49 6.31
C GLY A 85 -1.28 -1.54 7.50
N ALA A 86 -2.46 -0.95 7.73
CA ALA A 86 -2.70 -0.05 8.87
C ALA A 86 -2.46 -0.76 10.22
N ILE A 87 -2.99 -1.97 10.41
CA ILE A 87 -2.85 -2.71 11.67
C ILE A 87 -1.39 -3.06 11.95
N ILE A 88 -0.67 -3.57 10.95
CA ILE A 88 0.73 -4.01 11.11
C ILE A 88 1.66 -2.82 11.37
N THR A 89 1.47 -1.72 10.63
CA THR A 89 2.30 -0.52 10.76
C THR A 89 2.00 0.26 12.04
N LEU A 90 0.75 0.22 12.49
CA LEU A 90 0.36 0.76 13.80
C LEU A 90 0.96 -0.06 14.94
N TYR A 91 1.02 -1.39 14.81
CA TYR A 91 1.74 -2.25 15.74
C TYR A 91 3.24 -1.89 15.79
N ALA A 92 3.88 -1.69 14.63
CA ALA A 92 5.28 -1.25 14.57
C ALA A 92 5.49 0.12 15.25
N ALA A 93 4.56 1.05 15.09
CA ALA A 93 4.62 2.36 15.74
C ALA A 93 4.47 2.26 17.27
N PHE A 94 3.50 1.48 17.77
CA PHE A 94 3.29 1.29 19.21
C PHE A 94 4.40 0.50 19.90
N THR A 95 5.09 -0.38 19.18
CA THR A 95 6.25 -1.14 19.71
C THR A 95 7.56 -0.38 19.61
N GLY A 96 7.56 0.84 19.05
CA GLY A 96 8.75 1.68 18.91
C GLY A 96 9.67 1.29 17.75
N ILE A 97 9.24 0.39 16.85
CA ILE A 97 9.96 0.05 15.61
C ILE A 97 9.85 1.21 14.63
N PHE A 98 8.64 1.76 14.45
CA PHE A 98 8.43 2.99 13.68
C PHE A 98 8.43 4.20 14.61
N VAL A 99 9.27 5.18 14.31
CA VAL A 99 9.38 6.43 15.08
C VAL A 99 9.42 7.64 14.13
N GLY A 100 9.10 8.83 14.65
CA GLY A 100 9.10 10.07 13.86
C GLY A 100 8.18 9.97 12.64
N PHE A 101 8.73 10.09 11.44
CA PHE A 101 7.98 9.97 10.18
C PHE A 101 7.41 8.56 9.94
N GLY A 102 7.86 7.54 10.67
CA GLY A 102 7.27 6.19 10.63
C GLY A 102 5.78 6.16 11.00
N TRP A 103 5.28 7.13 11.78
CA TRP A 103 3.84 7.28 12.07
C TRP A 103 3.01 7.67 10.84
N SER A 104 3.63 8.15 9.76
CA SER A 104 2.93 8.46 8.52
C SER A 104 2.39 7.20 7.84
N ASP A 105 3.00 6.03 8.04
CA ASP A 105 2.61 4.78 7.40
C ASP A 105 1.23 4.26 7.83
N PRO A 106 0.94 4.10 9.14
CA PRO A 106 -0.40 3.70 9.56
C PRO A 106 -1.46 4.74 9.17
N ALA A 107 -1.14 6.04 9.25
CA ALA A 107 -2.05 7.09 8.82
C ALA A 107 -2.36 7.01 7.31
N PHE A 108 -1.35 6.73 6.50
CA PHE A 108 -1.47 6.56 5.06
C PHE A 108 -2.36 5.35 4.72
N PHE A 109 -2.10 4.19 5.30
CA PHE A 109 -2.91 2.98 5.07
C PHE A 109 -4.36 3.13 5.54
N LEU A 110 -4.59 3.77 6.69
CA LEU A 110 -5.94 4.08 7.16
C LEU A 110 -6.67 5.00 6.18
N SER A 111 -5.99 6.01 5.66
CA SER A 111 -6.56 6.94 4.68
C SER A 111 -6.97 6.21 3.39
N LEU A 112 -6.09 5.36 2.85
CA LEU A 112 -6.42 4.55 1.67
C LEU A 112 -7.57 3.56 1.92
N SER A 113 -7.62 2.95 3.12
CA SER A 113 -8.74 2.08 3.49
C SER A 113 -10.07 2.83 3.51
N VAL A 114 -10.12 4.02 4.13
CA VAL A 114 -11.33 4.87 4.15
C VAL A 114 -11.76 5.23 2.74
N LEU A 115 -10.83 5.70 1.90
CA LEU A 115 -11.12 6.01 0.49
C LEU A 115 -11.64 4.79 -0.26
N SER A 116 -11.10 3.60 0.01
CA SER A 116 -11.52 2.35 -0.60
C SER A 116 -12.93 1.95 -0.16
N VAL A 117 -13.26 2.06 1.13
CA VAL A 117 -14.61 1.79 1.66
C VAL A 117 -15.63 2.73 1.01
N LEU A 118 -15.30 4.02 0.86
CA LEU A 118 -16.16 4.98 0.18
C LEU A 118 -16.33 4.65 -1.30
N GLN A 119 -15.32 4.06 -1.96
CA GLN A 119 -15.40 3.63 -3.34
C GLN A 119 -16.21 2.34 -3.51
N VAL A 120 -16.15 1.39 -2.57
CA VAL A 120 -16.99 0.17 -2.56
C VAL A 120 -18.47 0.51 -2.63
N ARG A 121 -18.91 1.55 -1.90
CA ARG A 121 -20.30 2.04 -1.88
C ARG A 121 -20.78 2.62 -3.22
N LYS A 122 -19.87 2.79 -4.19
CA LYS A 122 -20.16 3.32 -5.54
C LYS A 122 -20.14 2.24 -6.61
N GLN A 123 -20.03 0.96 -6.22
CA GLN A 123 -19.96 -0.18 -7.14
C GLN A 123 -21.29 -0.95 -7.24
N ASP A 124 -22.36 -0.36 -6.72
CA ASP A 124 -23.73 -0.89 -6.78
C ASP A 124 -24.45 -0.37 -8.03
#